data_AF-A0A1V3XJE4-F1
#
_entry.id   AF-A0A1V3XJE4-F1
#
_cell.length_a   1.000
_cell.length_b   1.000
_cell.length_c   1.000
_cell.angle_alpha   90.00
_cell.angle_beta   90.00
_cell.angle_gamma   90.00
#
_symmetry.space_group_name_H-M   'P 1'
#
loop_
_entity.id
_entity.type
_entity.pdbx_description
1 polymer ?
#
loop_
_entity_poly.entity_id
_entity_poly.type
_entity_poly.pdbx_seq_one_letter_code
_entity_poly.pdbx_strand_id
1 'polypeptide(L)'
;MTARARSDADQLPKSWDPGAMEGAIYQKWLDAGYFTADPTSSKPAYSIVLPPPNVTGSLHMGHALEHTMMDALTRRKRMQGYEVLWQPGTDHAGIATQSVVEKQLAVDGKTKEDFGRELFVDKVWDWKRESGGAIGGQMRRLGDGVDWSRDRFTMDEGLSRAVRTIFKRLYDAGLIYQAERLVNWSPVLQTAISDLEVNYLDVEGELVSFRYGSLDDSQPHIVVATTRVETMLGDTAIAVHPDDDRYRDLVGTSLPHPFVDRQLIIVADEHVDPEFGTGAVKVTPAHDPNDFEIGMRHSLPMPSIMDTKGRIAGTGTPFDGMDRFEARVAVREALAAQGRVVEEKRPTCTAWDIPSAAGSRSNRGCRCSGGFGWSRWPRPLATRCATATP
;
A
#
# COMPACT_ATOMS: atom_id res chain seq x y z
N MET A 1 -35.33 70.56 -17.94
CA MET A 1 -35.20 69.23 -17.31
C MET A 1 -33.75 68.81 -17.43
N THR A 2 -32.97 68.94 -16.36
CA THR A 2 -31.56 68.52 -16.33
C THR A 2 -31.50 67.00 -16.17
N ALA A 3 -30.89 66.32 -17.14
CA ALA A 3 -30.67 64.88 -17.10
C ALA A 3 -29.85 64.53 -15.84
N ARG A 4 -30.39 63.66 -14.99
CA ARG A 4 -29.69 63.16 -13.81
C ARG A 4 -28.47 62.37 -14.30
N ALA A 5 -27.28 62.74 -13.84
CA ALA A 5 -26.06 61.98 -14.11
C ALA A 5 -26.27 60.54 -13.61
N ARG A 6 -26.03 59.55 -14.48
CA ARG A 6 -26.14 58.13 -14.12
C ARG A 6 -25.13 57.86 -13.02
N SER A 7 -25.60 57.31 -11.90
CA SER A 7 -24.74 56.87 -10.80
C SER A 7 -23.98 55.60 -11.19
N ASP A 8 -22.86 55.30 -10.54
CA ASP A 8 -22.12 54.05 -10.77
C ASP A 8 -23.00 52.82 -10.51
N ALA A 9 -24.00 52.95 -9.64
CA ALA A 9 -25.01 51.92 -9.39
C ALA A 9 -25.90 51.65 -10.62
N ASP A 10 -26.16 52.65 -11.45
CA ASP A 10 -26.93 52.50 -12.70
C ASP A 10 -26.14 51.78 -13.81
N GLN A 11 -24.82 51.56 -13.62
CA GLN A 11 -23.95 50.84 -14.54
C GLN A 11 -23.77 49.36 -14.17
N LEU A 12 -24.21 48.94 -12.98
CA LEU A 12 -24.13 47.55 -12.55
C LEU A 12 -25.17 46.69 -13.26
N PRO A 13 -24.82 45.46 -13.70
CA PRO A 13 -25.79 44.56 -14.30
C PRO A 13 -26.89 44.20 -13.29
N LYS A 14 -28.11 43.98 -13.80
CA LYS A 14 -29.27 43.60 -12.97
C LYS A 14 -29.14 42.24 -12.29
N SER A 15 -28.25 41.39 -12.80
CA SER A 15 -27.95 40.06 -12.27
C SER A 15 -26.44 39.83 -12.25
N TRP A 16 -25.97 39.11 -11.23
CA TRP A 16 -24.60 38.66 -11.14
C TRP A 16 -24.38 37.43 -12.02
N ASP A 17 -23.40 37.47 -12.92
CA ASP A 17 -22.89 36.33 -13.66
C ASP A 17 -21.49 36.00 -13.14
N PRO A 18 -21.33 34.97 -12.30
CA PRO A 18 -20.02 34.58 -11.78
C PRO A 18 -19.05 34.17 -12.90
N GLY A 19 -19.54 33.51 -13.95
CA GLY A 19 -18.70 33.00 -15.04
C GLY A 19 -18.03 34.12 -15.84
N ALA A 20 -18.72 35.25 -16.00
CA ALA A 20 -18.19 36.43 -16.68
C ALA A 20 -17.16 37.22 -15.85
N MET A 21 -17.14 37.06 -14.52
CA MET A 21 -16.44 37.99 -13.62
C MET A 21 -15.32 37.35 -12.80
N GLU A 22 -15.49 36.12 -12.31
CA GLU A 22 -14.57 35.46 -11.37
C GLU A 22 -13.14 35.37 -11.90
N GLY A 23 -12.98 35.00 -13.18
CA GLY A 23 -11.66 34.89 -13.81
C GLY A 23 -10.92 36.22 -13.87
N ALA A 24 -11.62 37.31 -14.24
CA ALA A 24 -11.05 38.65 -14.28
C ALA A 24 -10.69 39.18 -12.89
N ILE A 25 -11.52 38.90 -11.88
CA ILE A 25 -11.26 39.27 -10.49
C ILE A 25 -10.02 38.53 -9.97
N TYR A 26 -9.93 37.23 -10.21
CA TYR A 26 -8.80 36.43 -9.76
C TYR A 26 -7.49 36.88 -10.42
N GLN A 27 -7.50 37.16 -11.73
CA GLN A 27 -6.33 37.67 -12.43
C GLN A 27 -5.85 39.00 -11.82
N LYS A 28 -6.78 39.91 -11.48
CA LYS A 28 -6.43 41.16 -10.78
C LYS A 28 -5.75 40.92 -9.43
N TRP A 29 -6.15 39.89 -8.67
CA TRP A 29 -5.48 39.54 -7.41
C TRP A 29 -4.06 39.01 -7.64
N LEU A 30 -3.86 38.22 -8.68
CA LEU A 30 -2.54 37.72 -9.07
C LEU A 30 -1.62 38.87 -9.50
N ASP A 31 -2.09 39.75 -10.38
CA ASP A 31 -1.31 40.88 -10.90
C ASP A 31 -0.91 41.85 -9.78
N ALA A 32 -1.76 41.99 -8.76
CA ALA A 32 -1.49 42.80 -7.58
C ALA A 32 -0.59 42.10 -6.54
N GLY A 33 -0.22 40.83 -6.75
CA GLY A 33 0.65 40.08 -5.85
C GLY A 33 0.04 39.78 -4.47
N TYR A 34 -1.28 39.78 -4.33
CA TYR A 34 -1.96 39.69 -3.02
C TYR A 34 -1.71 38.39 -2.24
N PHE A 35 -1.21 37.35 -2.90
CA PHE A 35 -1.00 36.04 -2.30
C PHE A 35 0.48 35.71 -2.05
N THR A 36 1.41 36.55 -2.53
CA THR A 36 2.85 36.34 -2.35
C THR A 36 3.26 36.63 -0.92
N ALA A 37 3.92 35.68 -0.27
CA ALA A 37 4.37 35.83 1.11
C ALA A 37 5.79 36.41 1.19
N ASP A 38 5.95 37.47 1.99
CA ASP A 38 7.23 38.14 2.23
C ASP A 38 7.90 37.60 3.51
N PRO A 39 9.02 36.85 3.39
CA PRO A 39 9.72 36.29 4.55
C PRO A 39 10.44 37.37 5.40
N THR A 40 10.57 38.59 4.88
CA THR A 40 11.20 39.72 5.59
C THR A 40 10.18 40.62 6.30
N SER A 41 8.89 40.33 6.13
CA SER A 41 7.79 41.06 6.77
C SER A 41 7.90 41.02 8.29
N SER A 42 7.71 42.17 8.93
CA SER A 42 7.67 42.29 10.39
C SER A 42 6.32 41.89 11.00
N LYS A 43 5.34 41.51 10.17
CA LYS A 43 4.01 41.09 10.64
C LYS A 43 4.11 39.69 11.28
N PRO A 44 3.19 39.34 12.20
CA PRO A 44 3.10 37.98 12.71
C PRO A 44 2.88 36.97 11.58
N ALA A 45 3.67 35.90 11.55
CA ALA A 45 3.59 34.87 10.50
C ALA A 45 2.43 33.90 10.74
N TYR A 46 1.78 33.47 9.66
CA TYR A 46 0.79 32.40 9.65
C TYR A 46 0.99 31.56 8.38
N SER A 47 1.15 30.25 8.52
CA SER A 47 1.40 29.37 7.38
C SER A 47 0.47 28.18 7.36
N ILE A 48 0.00 27.83 6.17
CA ILE A 48 -0.67 26.56 5.87
C ILE A 48 0.07 25.90 4.71
N VAL A 49 0.38 24.61 4.86
CA VAL A 49 0.86 23.78 3.75
C VAL A 49 -0.35 23.14 3.11
N LEU A 50 -0.56 23.36 1.82
CA LEU A 50 -1.58 22.65 1.07
C LEU A 50 -1.19 21.17 1.01
N PRO A 51 -2.04 20.24 1.47
CA PRO A 51 -1.82 18.81 1.26
C PRO A 51 -1.71 18.56 -0.25
N PRO A 52 -0.51 18.21 -0.76
CA PRO A 52 -0.25 18.29 -2.18
C PRO A 52 -1.11 17.25 -2.93
N PRO A 53 -2.01 17.66 -3.85
CA PRO A 53 -2.80 16.71 -4.61
C PRO A 53 -1.91 15.83 -5.48
N ASN A 54 -2.29 14.56 -5.58
CA ASN A 54 -1.61 13.58 -6.42
C ASN A 54 -1.78 13.93 -7.91
N VAL A 55 -0.70 13.81 -8.68
CA VAL A 55 -0.70 13.99 -10.15
C VAL A 55 -1.33 12.80 -10.90
N THR A 56 -2.45 12.30 -10.40
CA THR A 56 -3.15 11.10 -10.92
C THR A 56 -4.42 11.43 -11.71
N GLY A 57 -4.67 12.71 -12.00
CA GLY A 57 -5.87 13.16 -12.71
C GLY A 57 -6.30 14.58 -12.34
N SER A 58 -7.61 14.78 -12.20
CA SER A 58 -8.23 16.06 -11.87
C SER A 58 -8.74 16.11 -10.43
N LEU A 59 -8.83 17.31 -9.87
CA LEU A 59 -9.42 17.56 -8.56
C LEU A 59 -10.93 17.22 -8.56
N HIS A 60 -11.38 16.52 -7.52
CA HIS A 60 -12.79 16.29 -7.18
C HIS A 60 -13.29 17.18 -6.03
N MET A 61 -14.59 17.11 -5.71
CA MET A 61 -15.26 17.91 -4.66
C MET A 61 -14.62 17.85 -3.27
N GLY A 62 -13.97 16.74 -2.91
CA GLY A 62 -13.19 16.65 -1.67
C GLY A 62 -12.08 17.69 -1.59
N HIS A 63 -11.31 17.90 -2.66
CA HIS A 63 -10.29 18.95 -2.72
C HIS A 63 -10.92 20.34 -2.66
N ALA A 64 -12.06 20.55 -3.35
CA ALA A 64 -12.75 21.83 -3.31
C ALA A 64 -13.17 22.22 -1.88
N LEU A 65 -13.68 21.27 -1.10
CA LEU A 65 -14.00 21.48 0.32
C LEU A 65 -12.75 21.84 1.13
N GLU A 66 -11.69 21.06 1.01
CA GLU A 66 -10.44 21.26 1.74
C GLU A 66 -9.80 22.61 1.41
N HIS A 67 -9.67 22.94 0.13
CA HIS A 67 -9.10 24.20 -0.36
C HIS A 67 -9.93 25.39 0.12
N THR A 68 -11.27 25.31 0.05
CA THR A 68 -12.16 26.39 0.52
C THR A 68 -11.94 26.69 2.01
N MET A 69 -11.78 25.65 2.83
CA MET A 69 -11.51 25.83 4.27
C MET A 69 -10.16 26.50 4.52
N MET A 70 -9.10 26.06 3.85
CA MET A 70 -7.76 26.65 3.97
C MET A 70 -7.70 28.08 3.44
N ASP A 71 -8.35 28.35 2.30
CA ASP A 71 -8.43 29.69 1.71
C ASP A 71 -9.17 30.66 2.63
N ALA A 72 -10.30 30.26 3.21
CA ALA A 72 -11.04 31.08 4.16
C ALA A 72 -10.20 31.45 5.39
N LEU A 73 -9.44 30.50 5.94
CA LEU A 73 -8.52 30.74 7.05
C LEU A 73 -7.40 31.71 6.67
N THR A 74 -6.76 31.49 5.52
CA THR A 74 -5.64 32.33 5.07
C THR A 74 -6.08 33.74 4.75
N ARG A 75 -7.22 33.93 4.06
CA ARG A 75 -7.82 35.26 3.81
C ARG A 75 -8.16 35.98 5.10
N ARG A 76 -8.81 35.31 6.05
CA ARG A 76 -9.12 35.89 7.36
C ARG A 76 -7.84 36.35 8.07
N LYS A 77 -6.78 35.54 8.04
CA LYS A 77 -5.50 35.89 8.68
C LYS A 77 -4.80 37.06 8.01
N ARG A 78 -4.82 37.14 6.68
CA ARG A 78 -4.34 38.31 5.92
C ARG A 78 -5.09 39.58 6.37
N MET A 79 -6.43 39.50 6.47
CA MET A 79 -7.26 40.62 6.93
C MET A 79 -7.02 41.00 8.40
N GLN A 80 -6.53 40.07 9.23
CA GLN A 80 -6.14 40.31 10.62
C GLN A 80 -4.71 40.88 10.77
N GLY A 81 -4.03 41.19 9.66
CA GLY A 81 -2.70 41.81 9.65
C GLY A 81 -1.52 40.83 9.76
N TYR A 82 -1.74 39.54 9.52
CA TYR A 82 -0.66 38.54 9.49
C TYR A 82 0.04 38.53 8.13
N GLU A 83 1.32 38.13 8.14
CA GLU A 83 2.00 37.67 6.93
C GLU A 83 1.62 36.21 6.68
N VAL A 84 0.98 35.92 5.55
CA VAL A 84 0.36 34.62 5.31
C VAL A 84 1.01 33.89 4.15
N LEU A 85 1.61 32.74 4.44
CA LEU A 85 2.04 31.77 3.44
C LEU A 85 1.01 30.63 3.35
N TRP A 86 0.31 30.56 2.22
CA TRP A 86 -0.37 29.32 1.85
C TRP A 86 0.46 28.64 0.75
N GLN A 87 1.24 27.65 1.14
CA GLN A 87 2.26 27.00 0.32
C GLN A 87 1.59 25.97 -0.60
N PRO A 88 1.58 26.18 -1.94
CA PRO A 88 1.07 25.19 -2.88
C PRO A 88 2.11 24.11 -3.16
N GLY A 89 1.63 22.98 -3.66
CA GLY A 89 2.47 21.95 -4.25
C GLY A 89 1.65 20.80 -4.81
N THR A 90 2.31 19.90 -5.53
CA THR A 90 1.71 18.68 -6.09
C THR A 90 2.57 17.46 -5.73
N ASP A 91 1.93 16.30 -5.57
CA ASP A 91 2.61 15.07 -5.20
C ASP A 91 2.74 14.12 -6.39
N HIS A 92 3.96 13.62 -6.62
CA HIS A 92 4.28 12.57 -7.57
C HIS A 92 3.52 11.26 -7.33
N ALA A 93 3.04 11.00 -6.10
CA ALA A 93 2.21 9.85 -5.74
C ALA A 93 2.74 8.46 -6.12
N GLY A 94 4.06 8.32 -6.36
CA GLY A 94 4.77 7.08 -6.68
C GLY A 94 3.97 6.03 -7.47
N ILE A 95 3.57 4.98 -6.77
CA ILE A 95 2.83 3.81 -7.29
C ILE A 95 1.52 4.20 -7.99
N ALA A 96 0.80 5.20 -7.47
CA ALA A 96 -0.47 5.62 -8.02
C ALA A 96 -0.28 6.26 -9.41
N THR A 97 0.71 7.15 -9.56
CA THR A 97 1.05 7.76 -10.85
C THR A 97 1.55 6.72 -11.83
N GLN A 98 2.43 5.81 -11.40
CA GLN A 98 2.90 4.71 -12.25
C GLN A 98 1.73 3.87 -12.77
N SER A 99 0.78 3.51 -11.90
CA SER A 99 -0.41 2.72 -12.26
C SER A 99 -1.31 3.44 -13.28
N VAL A 100 -1.44 4.77 -13.18
CA VAL A 100 -2.22 5.57 -14.15
C VAL A 100 -1.52 5.61 -15.50
N VAL A 101 -0.20 5.85 -15.53
CA VAL A 101 0.58 5.86 -16.77
C VAL A 101 0.59 4.48 -17.44
N GLU A 102 0.75 3.40 -16.68
CA GLU A 102 0.67 2.03 -17.20
C GLU A 102 -0.71 1.74 -17.82
N LYS A 103 -1.81 2.16 -17.18
CA LYS A 103 -3.17 2.01 -17.74
C LYS A 103 -3.34 2.79 -19.04
N GLN A 104 -2.76 3.98 -19.15
CA GLN A 104 -2.82 4.77 -20.37
C GLN A 104 -2.02 4.11 -21.50
N LEU A 105 -0.84 3.55 -21.21
CA LEU A 105 -0.05 2.80 -22.18
C LEU A 105 -0.75 1.52 -22.66
N ALA A 106 -1.48 0.85 -21.77
CA ALA A 106 -2.24 -0.35 -22.10
C ALA A 106 -3.37 -0.08 -23.13
N VAL A 107 -3.92 1.14 -23.20
CA VAL A 107 -4.88 1.53 -24.25
C VAL A 107 -4.26 1.43 -25.64
N ASP A 108 -2.97 1.76 -25.75
CA ASP A 108 -2.20 1.66 -26.99
C ASP A 108 -1.57 0.27 -27.19
N GLY A 109 -1.92 -0.72 -26.35
CA GLY A 109 -1.38 -2.07 -26.39
C GLY A 109 0.08 -2.18 -25.98
N LYS A 110 0.62 -1.18 -25.28
CA LYS A 110 2.02 -1.14 -24.83
C LYS A 110 2.13 -1.34 -23.32
N THR A 111 3.29 -1.83 -22.91
CA THR A 111 3.69 -2.06 -21.52
C THR A 111 4.87 -1.17 -21.14
N LYS A 112 5.17 -1.01 -19.84
CA LYS A 112 6.34 -0.22 -19.43
C LYS A 112 7.66 -0.89 -19.87
N GLU A 113 7.66 -2.22 -19.95
CA GLU A 113 8.79 -3.04 -20.36
C GLU A 113 9.20 -2.74 -21.80
N ASP A 114 8.25 -2.37 -22.67
CA ASP A 114 8.51 -2.00 -24.07
C ASP A 114 9.36 -0.72 -24.23
N PHE A 115 9.38 0.15 -23.21
CA PHE A 115 10.09 1.43 -23.24
C PHE A 115 11.44 1.37 -22.50
N GLY A 116 11.62 0.43 -21.58
CA GLY A 116 12.74 0.48 -20.63
C GLY A 116 12.63 1.66 -19.64
N ARG A 117 13.56 1.72 -18.68
CA ARG A 117 13.45 2.64 -17.53
C ARG A 117 13.46 4.11 -17.90
N GLU A 118 14.41 4.54 -18.73
CA GLU A 118 14.64 5.97 -19.02
C GLU A 118 13.45 6.58 -19.76
N LEU A 119 13.03 5.95 -20.87
CA LEU A 119 11.89 6.42 -21.65
C LEU A 119 10.57 6.33 -20.87
N PHE A 120 10.41 5.34 -19.99
CA PHE A 120 9.24 5.27 -19.12
C PHE A 120 9.20 6.45 -18.12
N VAL A 121 10.34 6.79 -17.53
CA VAL A 121 10.44 7.95 -16.62
C VAL A 121 10.10 9.25 -17.36
N ASP A 122 10.57 9.42 -18.59
CA ASP A 122 10.23 10.60 -19.41
C ASP A 122 8.72 10.70 -19.63
N LYS A 123 8.05 9.57 -19.94
CA LYS A 123 6.59 9.53 -20.06
C LYS A 123 5.85 9.90 -18.78
N VAL A 124 6.36 9.49 -17.63
CA VAL A 124 5.80 9.88 -16.32
C VAL A 124 5.93 11.40 -16.12
N TRP A 125 7.05 11.99 -16.54
CA TRP A 125 7.23 13.45 -16.50
C TRP A 125 6.32 14.18 -17.48
N ASP A 126 6.04 13.61 -18.66
CA ASP A 126 5.09 14.16 -19.63
C ASP A 126 3.68 14.21 -19.01
N TRP A 127 3.25 13.09 -18.44
CA TRP A 127 1.99 13.00 -17.71
C TRP A 127 1.89 14.03 -16.57
N LYS A 128 2.97 14.20 -15.79
CA LYS A 128 3.02 15.19 -14.72
C LYS A 128 2.77 16.60 -15.23
N ARG A 129 3.31 16.97 -16.40
CA ARG A 129 3.12 18.32 -16.97
C ARG A 129 1.66 18.55 -17.35
N GLU A 130 1.01 17.54 -17.93
CA GLU A 130 -0.41 17.60 -18.30
C GLU A 130 -1.32 17.66 -17.06
N SER A 131 -1.17 16.70 -16.13
CA SER A 131 -2.00 16.61 -14.92
C SER A 131 -1.76 17.80 -13.98
N GLY A 132 -0.50 18.20 -13.76
CA GLY A 132 -0.16 19.36 -12.94
C GLY A 132 -0.73 20.67 -13.51
N GLY A 133 -0.73 20.82 -14.84
CA GLY A 133 -1.36 21.96 -15.50
C GLY A 133 -2.88 22.00 -15.27
N ALA A 134 -3.56 20.86 -15.38
CA ALA A 134 -4.99 20.74 -15.14
C ALA A 134 -5.36 21.07 -13.67
N ILE A 135 -4.63 20.49 -12.70
CA ILE A 135 -4.83 20.75 -11.26
C ILE A 135 -4.64 22.24 -10.96
N GLY A 136 -3.54 22.83 -11.44
CA GLY A 136 -3.28 24.26 -11.27
C GLY A 136 -4.37 25.14 -11.88
N GLY A 137 -4.94 24.75 -13.02
CA GLY A 137 -6.08 25.43 -13.63
C GLY A 137 -7.35 25.36 -12.78
N GLN A 138 -7.66 24.18 -12.22
CA GLN A 138 -8.82 23.99 -11.35
C GLN A 138 -8.72 24.82 -10.05
N MET A 139 -7.54 24.83 -9.42
CA MET A 139 -7.27 25.64 -8.23
C MET A 139 -7.45 27.15 -8.49
N ARG A 140 -6.92 27.65 -9.63
CA ARG A 140 -7.12 29.04 -10.05
C ARG A 140 -8.58 29.35 -10.32
N ARG A 141 -9.32 28.41 -10.92
CA ARG A 141 -10.76 28.57 -11.19
C ARG A 141 -11.58 28.62 -9.90
N LEU A 142 -11.18 27.86 -8.88
CA LEU A 142 -11.78 27.89 -7.54
C LEU A 142 -11.47 29.19 -6.79
N GLY A 143 -10.38 29.88 -7.18
CA GLY A 143 -9.97 31.15 -6.63
C GLY A 143 -8.92 31.05 -5.52
N ASP A 144 -8.22 29.91 -5.42
CA ASP A 144 -7.25 29.62 -4.36
C ASP A 144 -6.21 30.74 -4.22
N GLY A 145 -6.14 31.36 -3.03
CA GLY A 145 -5.17 32.39 -2.69
C GLY A 145 -3.81 31.87 -2.24
N VAL A 146 -3.25 30.90 -2.97
CA VAL A 146 -1.92 30.30 -2.71
C VAL A 146 -0.78 31.16 -3.28
N ASP A 147 0.43 31.00 -2.73
CA ASP A 147 1.64 31.64 -3.26
C ASP A 147 2.21 30.83 -4.43
N TRP A 148 1.72 31.10 -5.65
CA TRP A 148 2.17 30.42 -6.87
C TRP A 148 3.67 30.57 -7.16
N SER A 149 4.33 31.61 -6.64
CA SER A 149 5.78 31.81 -6.85
C SER A 149 6.62 30.74 -6.13
N ARG A 150 6.01 30.06 -5.16
CA ARG A 150 6.65 29.03 -4.34
C ARG A 150 6.18 27.63 -4.67
N ASP A 151 5.44 27.41 -5.75
CA ASP A 151 4.90 26.08 -6.10
C ASP A 151 5.97 24.98 -6.07
N ARG A 152 5.62 23.86 -5.44
CA ARG A 152 6.54 22.73 -5.19
C ARG A 152 6.04 21.45 -5.81
N PHE A 153 6.99 20.58 -6.15
CA PHE A 153 6.69 19.24 -6.58
C PHE A 153 7.54 18.27 -5.77
N THR A 154 6.98 17.17 -5.28
CA THR A 154 7.71 16.29 -4.34
C THR A 154 9.00 15.69 -4.91
N MET A 155 9.15 15.61 -6.24
CA MET A 155 10.42 15.23 -6.90
C MET A 155 11.23 16.41 -7.45
N ASP A 156 10.91 17.66 -7.10
CA ASP A 156 11.78 18.79 -7.43
C ASP A 156 13.14 18.69 -6.69
N GLU A 157 14.13 19.46 -7.14
CA GLU A 157 15.50 19.39 -6.59
C GLU A 157 15.52 19.68 -5.08
N GLY A 158 14.73 20.65 -4.63
CA GLY A 158 14.69 21.10 -3.24
C GLY A 158 14.12 20.03 -2.32
N LEU A 159 12.94 19.50 -2.65
CA LEU A 159 12.28 18.46 -1.87
C LEU A 159 13.02 17.12 -1.97
N SER A 160 13.58 16.77 -3.12
CA SER A 160 14.44 15.59 -3.28
C SER A 160 15.67 15.66 -2.37
N ARG A 161 16.31 16.83 -2.27
CA ARG A 161 17.43 17.05 -1.34
C ARG A 161 16.99 16.95 0.12
N ALA A 162 15.81 17.46 0.46
CA ALA A 162 15.25 17.34 1.81
C ALA A 162 15.05 15.87 2.21
N VAL A 163 14.47 15.04 1.32
CA VAL A 163 14.30 13.59 1.52
C VAL A 163 15.64 12.89 1.72
N ARG A 164 16.64 13.16 0.87
CA ARG A 164 18.00 12.59 1.03
C ARG A 164 18.65 13.00 2.36
N THR A 165 18.43 14.24 2.78
CA THR A 165 18.99 14.77 4.03
C THR A 165 18.37 14.09 5.25
N ILE A 166 17.04 13.97 5.31
CA ILE A 166 16.39 13.30 6.44
C ILE A 166 16.71 11.81 6.45
N PHE A 167 16.77 11.15 5.28
CA PHE A 167 17.21 9.76 5.18
C PHE A 167 18.61 9.56 5.80
N LYS A 168 19.58 10.39 5.41
CA LYS A 168 20.95 10.30 5.95
C LYS A 168 20.97 10.54 7.46
N ARG A 169 20.22 11.52 7.96
CA ARG A 169 20.11 11.78 9.42
C ARG A 169 19.54 10.60 10.19
N LEU A 170 18.47 9.98 9.67
CA LEU A 170 17.85 8.82 10.30
C LEU A 170 18.75 7.58 10.22
N TYR A 171 19.48 7.41 9.12
CA TYR A 171 20.50 6.36 8.98
C TYR A 171 21.65 6.54 9.98
N ASP A 172 22.20 7.75 10.10
CA ASP A 172 23.28 8.07 11.04
C ASP A 172 22.85 7.92 12.50
N ALA A 173 21.56 8.14 12.78
CA ALA A 173 20.97 7.88 14.09
C ALA A 173 20.68 6.39 14.37
N GLY A 174 20.99 5.49 13.44
CA GLY A 174 20.71 4.05 13.57
C GLY A 174 19.22 3.68 13.48
N LEU A 175 18.37 4.61 13.05
CA LEU A 175 16.92 4.41 12.91
C LEU A 175 16.55 3.75 11.58
N ILE A 176 17.41 3.84 10.56
CA ILE A 176 17.28 3.12 9.28
C ILE A 176 18.33 2.02 9.23
N TYR A 177 17.91 0.80 8.95
CA TYR A 177 18.79 -0.35 8.80
C TYR A 177 18.32 -1.24 7.65
N GLN A 178 19.18 -2.15 7.20
CA GLN A 178 18.85 -3.11 6.16
C GLN A 178 18.75 -4.51 6.76
N ALA A 179 17.62 -5.18 6.57
CA ALA A 179 17.40 -6.52 7.11
C ALA A 179 16.46 -7.32 6.20
N GLU A 180 16.61 -8.65 6.21
CA GLU A 180 15.64 -9.54 5.59
C GLU A 180 14.45 -9.67 6.53
N ARG A 181 13.32 -9.12 6.11
CA ARG A 181 12.04 -9.20 6.83
C ARG A 181 10.95 -9.65 5.88
N LEU A 182 9.90 -10.19 6.47
CA LEU A 182 8.66 -10.40 5.75
C LEU A 182 8.11 -9.03 5.36
N VAL A 183 7.84 -8.86 4.06
CA VAL A 183 7.23 -7.65 3.55
C VAL A 183 5.95 -8.00 2.82
N ASN A 184 5.11 -7.01 2.86
CA ASN A 184 3.95 -6.93 2.03
C ASN A 184 4.37 -6.80 0.54
N TRP A 185 4.24 -7.85 -0.28
CA TRP A 185 4.64 -7.84 -1.71
C TRP A 185 3.47 -7.97 -2.70
N SER A 186 3.43 -7.07 -3.69
CA SER A 186 2.46 -7.11 -4.80
C SER A 186 3.03 -7.86 -6.01
N PRO A 187 2.49 -9.02 -6.40
CA PRO A 187 2.95 -9.75 -7.59
C PRO A 187 2.66 -9.00 -8.92
N VAL A 188 1.65 -8.15 -8.91
CA VAL A 188 1.23 -7.35 -10.08
C VAL A 188 2.16 -6.16 -10.28
N LEU A 189 2.41 -5.40 -9.21
CA LEU A 189 3.28 -4.21 -9.27
C LEU A 189 4.77 -4.57 -9.16
N GLN A 190 5.07 -5.78 -8.69
CA GLN A 190 6.42 -6.28 -8.42
C GLN A 190 7.21 -5.35 -7.49
N THR A 191 6.56 -4.93 -6.40
CA THR A 191 7.16 -4.08 -5.38
C THR A 191 6.59 -4.42 -4.00
N ALA A 192 7.37 -4.09 -2.98
CA ALA A 192 6.87 -4.03 -1.62
C ALA A 192 5.89 -2.85 -1.47
N ILE A 193 4.87 -3.03 -0.63
CA ILE A 193 3.93 -1.98 -0.21
C ILE A 193 3.88 -1.93 1.31
N SER A 194 3.50 -0.78 1.86
CA SER A 194 3.34 -0.60 3.29
C SER A 194 2.01 -1.17 3.79
N ASP A 195 1.92 -1.46 5.09
CA ASP A 195 0.69 -1.97 5.72
C ASP A 195 -0.51 -1.01 5.53
N LEU A 196 -0.24 0.30 5.47
CA LEU A 196 -1.27 1.33 5.22
C LEU A 196 -1.80 1.33 3.78
N GLU A 197 -1.15 0.64 2.85
CA GLU A 197 -1.57 0.51 1.45
C GLU A 197 -2.33 -0.81 1.19
N VAL A 198 -2.45 -1.67 2.20
CA VAL A 198 -3.18 -2.95 2.14
C VAL A 198 -4.62 -2.74 2.61
N ASN A 199 -5.59 -3.22 1.83
CA ASN A 199 -6.97 -3.30 2.26
C ASN A 199 -7.35 -4.76 2.54
N TYR A 200 -7.98 -4.96 3.69
CA TYR A 200 -8.54 -6.24 4.10
C TYR A 200 -9.98 -6.37 3.60
N LEU A 201 -10.25 -7.44 2.88
CA LEU A 201 -11.59 -7.78 2.40
C LEU A 201 -11.93 -9.21 2.81
N ASP A 202 -13.12 -9.38 3.36
CA ASP A 202 -13.66 -10.71 3.62
C ASP A 202 -14.01 -11.38 2.30
N VAL A 203 -13.42 -12.56 2.04
CA VAL A 203 -13.80 -13.38 0.90
C VAL A 203 -14.04 -14.83 1.33
N GLU A 204 -14.89 -15.50 0.57
CA GLU A 204 -15.19 -16.91 0.76
C GLU A 204 -13.95 -17.74 0.44
N GLY A 205 -13.50 -18.50 1.44
CA GLY A 205 -12.38 -19.41 1.37
C GLY A 205 -12.77 -20.85 1.72
N GLU A 206 -11.74 -21.66 1.78
CA GLU A 206 -11.78 -23.07 2.17
C GLU A 206 -10.78 -23.29 3.29
N LEU A 207 -11.18 -24.04 4.32
CA LEU A 207 -10.30 -24.52 5.37
C LEU A 207 -10.10 -26.03 5.18
N VAL A 208 -8.86 -26.43 4.92
CA VAL A 208 -8.47 -27.83 4.71
C VAL A 208 -7.70 -28.32 5.92
N SER A 209 -8.19 -29.40 6.53
CA SER A 209 -7.49 -30.14 7.57
C SER A 209 -6.78 -31.34 6.94
N PHE A 210 -5.47 -31.45 7.13
CA PHE A 210 -4.66 -32.53 6.56
C PHE A 210 -3.59 -33.00 7.54
N ARG A 211 -3.08 -34.22 7.34
CA ARG A 211 -2.11 -34.86 8.25
C ARG A 211 -0.68 -34.91 7.72
N TYR A 212 0.26 -34.56 8.59
CA TYR A 212 1.69 -34.86 8.49
C TYR A 212 2.03 -36.18 9.19
N GLY A 213 3.09 -36.84 8.74
CA GLY A 213 3.53 -38.12 9.30
C GLY A 213 2.76 -39.33 8.75
N SER A 214 2.52 -40.32 9.61
CA SER A 214 1.90 -41.59 9.23
C SER A 214 0.43 -41.46 8.83
N LEU A 215 -0.04 -42.39 8.00
CA LEU A 215 -1.48 -42.58 7.74
C LEU A 215 -2.13 -43.51 8.78
N ASP A 216 -1.33 -44.26 9.53
CA ASP A 216 -1.76 -45.10 10.64
C ASP A 216 -1.84 -44.26 11.92
N ASP A 217 -3.03 -44.17 12.51
CA ASP A 217 -3.29 -43.37 13.71
C ASP A 217 -2.51 -43.88 14.94
N SER A 218 -2.00 -45.12 14.91
CA SER A 218 -1.14 -45.67 15.98
C SER A 218 0.32 -45.23 15.89
N GLN A 219 0.70 -44.58 14.79
CA GLN A 219 2.06 -44.08 14.54
C GLN A 219 2.10 -42.54 14.67
N PRO A 220 3.30 -41.94 14.87
CA PRO A 220 3.43 -40.49 14.98
C PRO A 220 2.86 -39.76 13.76
N HIS A 221 1.86 -38.92 14.02
CA HIS A 221 1.21 -38.07 13.03
C HIS A 221 0.62 -36.83 13.72
N ILE A 222 0.32 -35.79 12.94
CA ILE A 222 -0.34 -34.59 13.43
C ILE A 222 -1.23 -34.00 12.34
N VAL A 223 -2.43 -33.56 12.72
CA VAL A 223 -3.38 -32.91 11.80
C VAL A 223 -3.28 -31.41 12.00
N VAL A 224 -3.14 -30.68 10.91
CA VAL A 224 -3.13 -29.21 10.88
C VAL A 224 -4.28 -28.72 10.01
N ALA A 225 -4.76 -27.51 10.26
CA ALA A 225 -5.76 -26.84 9.44
C ALA A 225 -5.17 -25.58 8.79
N THR A 226 -5.45 -25.35 7.49
CA THR A 226 -4.99 -24.15 6.77
C THR A 226 -5.95 -23.76 5.66
N THR A 227 -5.98 -22.47 5.35
CA THR A 227 -6.65 -21.90 4.17
C THR A 227 -5.71 -21.72 2.97
N ARG A 228 -4.40 -21.87 3.19
CA ARG A 228 -3.33 -21.72 2.20
C ARG A 228 -2.54 -23.02 2.08
N VAL A 229 -3.14 -24.04 1.48
CA VAL A 229 -2.53 -25.37 1.36
C VAL A 229 -1.23 -25.32 0.54
N GLU A 230 -1.14 -24.49 -0.49
CA GLU A 230 0.07 -24.31 -1.32
C GLU A 230 1.29 -23.87 -0.52
N THR A 231 1.09 -23.10 0.56
CA THR A 231 2.20 -22.63 1.41
C THR A 231 2.88 -23.75 2.16
N MET A 232 2.24 -24.93 2.28
CA MET A 232 2.81 -26.08 2.96
C MET A 232 4.17 -26.49 2.40
N LEU A 233 4.43 -26.25 1.12
CA LEU A 233 5.71 -26.56 0.48
C LEU A 233 6.89 -25.81 1.14
N GLY A 234 6.62 -24.69 1.82
CA GLY A 234 7.56 -23.90 2.58
C GLY A 234 7.64 -24.27 4.07
N ASP A 235 6.88 -25.27 4.53
CA ASP A 235 6.79 -25.59 5.96
C ASP A 235 8.13 -26.06 6.51
N THR A 236 8.45 -25.60 7.70
CA THR A 236 9.71 -25.94 8.38
C THR A 236 9.50 -26.51 9.77
N ALA A 237 8.34 -26.25 10.36
CA ALA A 237 7.93 -26.79 11.64
C ALA A 237 6.41 -26.92 11.72
N ILE A 238 5.96 -27.56 12.78
CA ILE A 238 4.57 -27.57 13.21
C ILE A 238 4.56 -27.03 14.64
N ALA A 239 3.80 -25.97 14.89
CA ALA A 239 3.70 -25.36 16.19
C ALA A 239 2.46 -25.91 16.92
N VAL A 240 2.63 -26.22 18.19
CA VAL A 240 1.57 -26.63 19.12
C VAL A 240 1.66 -25.78 20.39
N HIS A 241 0.54 -25.60 21.09
CA HIS A 241 0.57 -24.87 22.35
C HIS A 241 1.30 -25.71 23.43
N PRO A 242 2.17 -25.12 24.28
CA PRO A 242 2.91 -25.86 25.32
C PRO A 242 2.00 -26.61 26.32
N ASP A 243 0.84 -26.04 26.62
CA ASP A 243 -0.13 -26.63 27.55
C ASP A 243 -1.15 -27.57 26.87
N ASP A 244 -0.98 -27.88 25.57
CA ASP A 244 -1.83 -28.84 24.89
C ASP A 244 -1.36 -30.28 25.12
N ASP A 245 -1.98 -30.93 26.10
CA ASP A 245 -1.67 -32.32 26.48
C ASP A 245 -1.81 -33.32 25.31
N ARG A 246 -2.56 -32.99 24.24
CA ARG A 246 -2.69 -33.86 23.05
C ARG A 246 -1.38 -34.02 22.28
N TYR A 247 -0.50 -33.03 22.34
CA TYR A 247 0.71 -32.96 21.50
C TYR A 247 2.02 -32.87 22.29
N ARG A 248 1.97 -32.79 23.62
CA ARG A 248 3.17 -32.67 24.48
C ARG A 248 4.24 -33.73 24.19
N ASP A 249 3.85 -34.97 23.97
CA ASP A 249 4.78 -36.08 23.71
C ASP A 249 5.45 -35.99 22.32
N LEU A 250 4.90 -35.19 21.41
CA LEU A 250 5.43 -34.99 20.07
C LEU A 250 6.40 -33.80 19.98
N VAL A 251 6.42 -32.90 20.98
CA VAL A 251 7.31 -31.74 20.99
C VAL A 251 8.77 -32.18 20.96
N GLY A 252 9.56 -31.60 20.05
CA GLY A 252 10.96 -31.96 19.82
C GLY A 252 11.18 -33.16 18.89
N THR A 253 10.10 -33.87 18.50
CA THR A 253 10.17 -34.89 17.44
C THR A 253 10.08 -34.27 16.05
N SER A 254 10.26 -35.09 15.02
CA SER A 254 10.14 -34.65 13.62
C SER A 254 9.27 -35.57 12.78
N LEU A 255 8.51 -34.99 11.85
CA LEU A 255 7.67 -35.72 10.90
C LEU A 255 8.10 -35.43 9.45
N PRO A 256 8.05 -36.41 8.55
CA PRO A 256 8.40 -36.19 7.15
C PRO A 256 7.36 -35.30 6.44
N HIS A 257 7.86 -34.37 5.63
CA HIS A 257 7.02 -33.59 4.71
C HIS A 257 6.60 -34.46 3.50
N PRO A 258 5.34 -34.41 3.04
CA PRO A 258 4.82 -35.36 2.05
C PRO A 258 5.29 -35.13 0.61
N PHE A 259 5.80 -33.93 0.28
CA PHE A 259 6.22 -33.58 -1.09
C PHE A 259 7.68 -33.17 -1.23
N VAL A 260 8.36 -32.91 -0.12
CA VAL A 260 9.72 -32.32 -0.10
C VAL A 260 10.53 -33.18 0.84
N ASP A 261 11.78 -33.47 0.47
CA ASP A 261 12.71 -34.20 1.34
C ASP A 261 13.16 -33.31 2.51
N ARG A 262 12.27 -33.18 3.49
CA ARG A 262 12.42 -32.33 4.68
C ARG A 262 11.74 -32.99 5.87
N GLN A 263 12.38 -32.86 7.03
CA GLN A 263 11.80 -33.18 8.32
C GLN A 263 11.24 -31.91 8.95
N LEU A 264 9.98 -31.95 9.39
CA LEU A 264 9.30 -30.88 10.10
C LEU A 264 9.45 -31.12 11.58
N ILE A 265 10.12 -30.22 12.30
CA ILE A 265 10.21 -30.31 13.76
C ILE A 265 8.91 -29.83 14.41
N ILE A 266 8.53 -30.44 15.53
CA ILE A 266 7.37 -30.01 16.30
C ILE A 266 7.86 -29.11 17.44
N VAL A 267 7.40 -27.86 17.44
CA VAL A 267 7.81 -26.84 18.42
C VAL A 267 6.63 -26.44 19.30
N ALA A 268 6.93 -26.13 20.57
CA ALA A 268 5.94 -25.56 21.47
C ALA A 268 5.99 -24.02 21.40
N ASP A 269 4.88 -23.37 21.08
CA ASP A 269 4.78 -21.91 20.99
C ASP A 269 3.43 -21.41 21.52
N GLU A 270 3.46 -20.43 22.42
CA GLU A 270 2.26 -19.85 23.07
C GLU A 270 1.37 -19.07 22.10
N HIS A 271 1.84 -18.76 20.88
CA HIS A 271 1.01 -18.10 19.87
C HIS A 271 -0.09 -19.02 19.31
N VAL A 272 0.04 -20.34 19.48
CA VAL A 272 -0.94 -21.31 18.97
C VAL A 272 -2.15 -21.37 19.89
N ASP A 273 -3.35 -21.14 19.36
CA ASP A 273 -4.59 -21.33 20.11
C ASP A 273 -4.99 -22.83 20.09
N PRO A 274 -5.04 -23.52 21.26
CA PRO A 274 -5.42 -24.93 21.32
C PRO A 274 -6.90 -25.18 20.96
N GLU A 275 -7.77 -24.17 21.07
CA GLU A 275 -9.20 -24.28 20.73
C GLU A 275 -9.46 -24.07 19.24
N PHE A 276 -8.52 -23.47 18.50
CA PHE A 276 -8.67 -23.19 17.09
C PHE A 276 -8.24 -24.37 16.20
N GLY A 277 -9.16 -24.83 15.34
CA GLY A 277 -8.89 -25.90 14.38
C GLY A 277 -8.53 -27.21 15.09
N THR A 278 -7.28 -27.66 14.92
CA THR A 278 -6.77 -28.86 15.57
C THR A 278 -5.94 -28.58 16.83
N GLY A 279 -5.63 -27.31 17.13
CA GLY A 279 -4.63 -26.92 18.14
C GLY A 279 -3.18 -27.09 17.66
N ALA A 280 -2.98 -27.42 16.38
CA ALA A 280 -1.68 -27.49 15.73
C ALA A 280 -1.66 -26.66 14.43
N VAL A 281 -0.64 -25.84 14.26
CA VAL A 281 -0.50 -24.92 13.14
C VAL A 281 0.75 -25.28 12.34
N LYS A 282 0.61 -25.39 11.01
CA LYS A 282 1.77 -25.48 10.14
C LYS A 282 2.55 -24.17 10.13
N VAL A 283 3.88 -24.22 10.25
CA VAL A 283 4.71 -23.03 10.29
C VAL A 283 5.44 -22.85 8.97
N THR A 284 5.06 -21.81 8.22
CA THR A 284 5.67 -21.40 6.94
C THR A 284 6.33 -20.01 7.06
N PRO A 285 7.51 -19.88 7.71
CA PRO A 285 8.00 -18.57 8.15
C PRO A 285 8.23 -17.53 7.05
N ALA A 286 8.49 -17.97 5.81
CA ALA A 286 8.75 -17.05 4.71
C ALA A 286 7.46 -16.46 4.09
N HIS A 287 6.27 -16.90 4.51
CA HIS A 287 5.00 -16.61 3.82
C HIS A 287 3.82 -16.20 4.72
N ASP A 288 4.06 -16.02 6.01
CA ASP A 288 3.06 -15.54 6.95
C ASP A 288 3.72 -14.75 8.10
N PRO A 289 3.16 -13.59 8.53
CA PRO A 289 3.74 -12.79 9.61
C PRO A 289 3.83 -13.52 10.95
N ASN A 290 2.79 -14.28 11.33
CA ASN A 290 2.78 -15.01 12.59
C ASN A 290 3.78 -16.16 12.55
N ASP A 291 3.82 -16.90 11.43
CA ASP A 291 4.81 -17.97 11.23
C ASP A 291 6.24 -17.42 11.18
N PHE A 292 6.44 -16.20 10.66
CA PHE A 292 7.74 -15.53 10.65
C PHE A 292 8.23 -15.25 12.07
N GLU A 293 7.35 -14.78 12.95
CA GLU A 293 7.69 -14.55 14.35
C GLU A 293 8.00 -15.85 15.10
N ILE A 294 7.19 -16.90 14.90
CA ILE A 294 7.46 -18.25 15.43
C ILE A 294 8.82 -18.74 14.91
N GLY A 295 9.07 -18.57 13.62
CA GLY A 295 10.35 -18.92 12.99
C GLY A 295 11.54 -18.18 13.57
N MET A 296 11.38 -16.91 13.96
CA MET A 296 12.43 -16.15 14.65
C MET A 296 12.64 -16.64 16.09
N ARG A 297 11.57 -16.90 16.85
CA ARG A 297 11.67 -17.41 18.23
C ARG A 297 12.37 -18.76 18.30
N HIS A 298 12.08 -19.64 17.35
CA HIS A 298 12.61 -21.02 17.32
C HIS A 298 13.79 -21.20 16.35
N SER A 299 14.32 -20.12 15.78
CA SER A 299 15.46 -20.16 14.83
C SER A 299 15.23 -21.12 13.63
N LEU A 300 14.01 -21.14 13.10
CA LEU A 300 13.62 -22.01 12.00
C LEU A 300 14.18 -21.55 10.65
N PRO A 301 14.50 -22.48 9.73
CA PRO A 301 14.78 -22.12 8.35
C PRO A 301 13.58 -21.40 7.72
N MET A 302 13.85 -20.44 6.82
CA MET A 302 12.79 -19.67 6.16
C MET A 302 12.95 -19.72 4.63
N PRO A 303 12.66 -20.87 3.99
CA PRO A 303 12.74 -21.03 2.56
C PRO A 303 11.60 -20.27 1.88
N SER A 304 11.92 -19.46 0.87
CA SER A 304 10.90 -18.89 -0.02
C SER A 304 10.50 -19.92 -1.06
N ILE A 305 9.20 -20.12 -1.26
CA ILE A 305 8.62 -21.05 -2.23
C ILE A 305 7.91 -20.33 -3.38
N MET A 306 7.96 -19.00 -3.42
CA MET A 306 7.32 -18.19 -4.45
C MET A 306 8.29 -17.19 -5.07
N ASP A 307 8.15 -16.98 -6.38
CA ASP A 307 8.85 -15.94 -7.12
C ASP A 307 8.15 -14.57 -7.00
N THR A 308 8.72 -13.54 -7.64
CA THR A 308 8.20 -12.15 -7.58
C THR A 308 6.84 -12.00 -8.25
N LYS A 309 6.41 -12.98 -9.04
CA LYS A 309 5.14 -13.03 -9.76
C LYS A 309 4.11 -13.89 -9.03
N GLY A 310 4.45 -14.43 -7.85
CA GLY A 310 3.56 -15.27 -7.07
C GLY A 310 3.35 -16.66 -7.68
N ARG A 311 4.34 -17.15 -8.43
CA ARG A 311 4.40 -18.55 -8.91
C ARG A 311 5.24 -19.38 -7.98
N ILE A 312 4.90 -20.66 -7.83
CA ILE A 312 5.69 -21.61 -7.04
C ILE A 312 7.07 -21.77 -7.70
N ALA A 313 8.14 -21.66 -6.91
CA ALA A 313 9.50 -21.74 -7.43
C ALA A 313 10.49 -22.28 -6.40
N GLY A 314 11.45 -23.07 -6.87
CA GLY A 314 12.58 -23.52 -6.06
C GLY A 314 12.20 -24.58 -5.02
N THR A 315 11.04 -25.24 -5.17
CA THR A 315 10.60 -26.29 -4.25
C THR A 315 11.11 -27.67 -4.66
N GLY A 316 11.46 -27.88 -5.93
CA GLY A 316 11.85 -29.18 -6.47
C GLY A 316 10.66 -30.14 -6.62
N THR A 317 9.43 -29.62 -6.56
CA THR A 317 8.20 -30.40 -6.64
C THR A 317 7.54 -30.25 -8.02
N PRO A 318 6.57 -31.11 -8.38
CA PRO A 318 5.81 -30.98 -9.62
C PRO A 318 4.99 -29.67 -9.73
N PHE A 319 4.89 -28.90 -8.64
CA PHE A 319 4.14 -27.66 -8.57
C PHE A 319 4.95 -26.42 -9.01
N ASP A 320 6.28 -26.56 -9.15
CA ASP A 320 7.13 -25.45 -9.61
C ASP A 320 6.67 -24.91 -10.98
N GLY A 321 6.51 -23.58 -11.08
CA GLY A 321 6.02 -22.86 -12.26
C GLY A 321 4.52 -22.52 -12.24
N MET A 322 3.72 -23.19 -11.42
CA MET A 322 2.28 -22.93 -11.29
C MET A 322 2.00 -21.58 -10.62
N ASP A 323 0.89 -20.92 -10.98
CA ASP A 323 0.39 -19.80 -10.17
C ASP A 323 -0.03 -20.30 -8.78
N ARG A 324 0.14 -19.49 -7.73
CA ARG A 324 -0.20 -19.87 -6.34
C ARG A 324 -1.61 -20.41 -6.15
N PHE A 325 -2.61 -19.90 -6.89
CA PHE A 325 -3.99 -20.35 -6.75
C PHE A 325 -4.23 -21.68 -7.48
N GLU A 326 -3.59 -21.87 -8.62
CA GLU A 326 -3.58 -23.16 -9.33
C GLU A 326 -2.86 -24.22 -8.48
N ALA A 327 -1.71 -23.86 -7.90
CA ALA A 327 -0.95 -24.70 -6.99
C ALA A 327 -1.76 -25.07 -5.75
N ARG A 328 -2.57 -24.16 -5.19
CA ARG A 328 -3.45 -24.47 -4.04
C ARG A 328 -4.37 -25.64 -4.34
N VAL A 329 -5.00 -25.64 -5.50
CA VAL A 329 -5.89 -26.73 -5.94
C VAL A 329 -5.09 -28.00 -6.17
N ALA A 330 -3.98 -27.92 -6.92
CA ALA A 330 -3.16 -29.08 -7.26
C ALA A 330 -2.54 -29.77 -6.03
N VAL A 331 -2.07 -29.00 -5.04
CA VAL A 331 -1.50 -29.54 -3.79
C VAL A 331 -2.58 -30.21 -2.96
N ARG A 332 -3.78 -29.61 -2.83
CA ARG A 332 -4.91 -30.23 -2.13
C ARG A 332 -5.29 -31.56 -2.76
N GLU A 333 -5.41 -31.61 -4.09
CA GLU A 333 -5.74 -32.85 -4.81
C GLU A 333 -4.66 -33.93 -4.65
N ALA A 334 -3.38 -33.53 -4.66
CA ALA A 334 -2.28 -34.45 -4.41
C ALA A 334 -2.29 -35.00 -2.97
N LEU A 335 -2.65 -34.19 -1.97
CA LEU A 335 -2.85 -34.66 -0.59
C LEU A 335 -4.03 -35.63 -0.48
N ALA A 336 -5.14 -35.33 -1.17
CA ALA A 336 -6.32 -36.18 -1.18
C ALA A 336 -6.01 -37.53 -1.84
N ALA A 337 -5.26 -37.54 -2.95
CA ALA A 337 -4.81 -38.77 -3.60
C ALA A 337 -3.91 -39.65 -2.71
N GLN A 338 -3.18 -39.03 -1.77
CA GLN A 338 -2.40 -39.74 -0.74
C GLN A 338 -3.23 -40.16 0.49
N GLY A 339 -4.52 -39.82 0.55
CA GLY A 339 -5.38 -40.08 1.72
C GLY A 339 -5.03 -39.24 2.95
N ARG A 340 -4.37 -38.08 2.77
CA ARG A 340 -3.92 -37.22 3.88
C ARG A 340 -4.93 -36.15 4.30
N VAL A 341 -5.92 -35.86 3.47
CA VAL A 341 -6.98 -34.90 3.80
C VAL A 341 -7.93 -35.54 4.80
N VAL A 342 -8.17 -34.86 5.92
CA VAL A 342 -9.04 -35.33 7.00
C VAL A 342 -10.40 -34.65 6.90
N GLU A 343 -10.44 -33.35 6.63
CA GLU A 343 -11.68 -32.57 6.55
C GLU A 343 -11.52 -31.37 5.60
N GLU A 344 -12.58 -31.04 4.87
CA GLU A 344 -12.69 -29.81 4.08
C GLU A 344 -13.94 -29.03 4.51
N LYS A 345 -13.77 -27.78 4.98
CA LYS A 345 -14.90 -26.90 5.36
C LYS A 345 -15.08 -25.77 4.36
N ARG A 346 -16.27 -25.69 3.74
CA ARG A 346 -16.68 -24.64 2.80
C ARG A 346 -18.14 -24.19 3.03
N PRO A 347 -18.46 -22.87 2.95
CA PRO A 347 -17.52 -21.75 2.89
C PRO A 347 -16.95 -21.45 4.29
N THR A 348 -15.69 -21.04 4.34
CA THR A 348 -15.11 -20.39 5.52
C THR A 348 -14.82 -18.94 5.18
N CYS A 349 -15.23 -18.00 6.03
CA CYS A 349 -14.90 -16.60 5.82
C CYS A 349 -13.43 -16.41 6.19
N THR A 350 -12.62 -15.92 5.26
CA THR A 350 -11.25 -15.50 5.55
C THR A 350 -11.08 -14.05 5.14
N ALA A 351 -10.39 -13.26 5.96
CA ALA A 351 -9.92 -11.96 5.53
C ALA A 351 -8.77 -12.18 4.54
N TRP A 352 -8.88 -11.62 3.34
CA TRP A 352 -7.81 -11.64 2.34
C TRP A 352 -7.31 -10.23 2.05
N ASP A 353 -6.01 -10.17 1.80
CA ASP A 353 -5.29 -8.96 1.45
C ASP A 353 -5.49 -8.65 -0.03
N ILE A 354 -6.18 -7.55 -0.32
CA ILE A 354 -6.31 -7.03 -1.68
C ILE A 354 -5.59 -5.67 -1.73
N PRO A 355 -4.58 -5.49 -2.60
CA PRO A 355 -3.94 -4.19 -2.73
C PRO A 355 -4.98 -3.19 -3.20
N SER A 356 -5.08 -2.07 -2.48
CA SER A 356 -5.74 -0.89 -3.03
C SER A 356 -4.66 0.09 -3.46
N ALA A 357 -4.54 0.31 -4.75
CA ALA A 357 -3.91 1.55 -5.18
C ALA A 357 -4.80 2.67 -4.67
N ALA A 358 -4.25 3.62 -3.92
CA ALA A 358 -4.97 4.83 -3.51
C ALA A 358 -5.68 5.44 -4.74
N GLY A 359 -7.01 5.27 -4.80
CA GLY A 359 -7.84 5.75 -5.91
C GLY A 359 -8.47 4.69 -6.84
N SER A 360 -8.16 3.38 -6.74
CA SER A 360 -8.83 2.37 -7.60
C SER A 360 -10.17 1.89 -7.02
N ARG A 361 -11.23 2.72 -7.13
CA ARG A 361 -12.62 2.25 -6.94
C ARG A 361 -13.18 1.69 -8.24
N SER A 362 -12.72 0.53 -8.71
CA SER A 362 -13.49 -0.23 -9.70
C SER A 362 -14.42 -1.20 -8.98
N ASN A 363 -15.62 -0.72 -8.62
CA ASN A 363 -16.68 -1.53 -8.00
C ASN A 363 -17.49 -2.31 -9.05
N ARG A 364 -16.84 -2.76 -10.13
CA ARG A 364 -17.46 -3.61 -11.17
C ARG A 364 -16.98 -5.03 -10.96
N GLY A 365 -17.78 -5.82 -10.25
CA GLY A 365 -17.71 -7.28 -10.20
C GLY A 365 -16.29 -7.83 -10.32
N CYS A 366 -15.44 -7.53 -9.34
CA CYS A 366 -14.09 -8.08 -9.28
C CYS A 366 -14.22 -9.59 -9.14
N ARG A 367 -14.05 -10.34 -10.24
CA ARG A 367 -13.65 -11.74 -10.15
C ARG A 367 -12.40 -11.77 -9.27
N CYS A 368 -12.45 -12.55 -8.21
CA CYS A 368 -11.37 -12.70 -7.22
C CYS A 368 -10.01 -12.81 -7.93
N SER A 369 -9.29 -11.69 -7.97
CA SER A 369 -7.96 -11.55 -8.57
C SER A 369 -7.21 -10.50 -7.77
N GLY A 370 -7.12 -10.75 -6.47
CA GLY A 370 -6.30 -9.99 -5.54
C GLY A 370 -5.73 -11.00 -4.58
N GLY A 371 -4.43 -11.25 -4.69
CA GLY A 371 -3.74 -12.13 -3.75
C GLY A 371 -2.41 -11.51 -3.44
N PHE A 372 -2.33 -10.93 -2.27
CA PHE A 372 -1.07 -10.65 -1.65
C PHE A 372 -0.43 -11.95 -1.18
N GLY A 373 0.89 -12.02 -1.31
CA GLY A 373 1.68 -13.11 -0.76
C GLY A 373 2.79 -12.47 0.05
N TRP A 374 2.72 -12.61 1.38
CA TRP A 374 3.88 -12.31 2.20
C TRP A 374 5.04 -13.16 1.70
N SER A 375 6.17 -12.51 1.46
CA SER A 375 7.35 -13.20 0.97
C SER A 375 8.60 -12.53 1.51
N ARG A 376 9.54 -13.34 1.95
CA ARG A 376 10.86 -12.87 2.37
C ARG A 376 11.63 -12.41 1.13
N TRP A 377 11.62 -11.10 0.89
CA TRP A 377 12.40 -10.48 -0.19
C TRP A 377 13.76 -9.98 0.30
N PRO A 378 14.77 -9.90 -0.58
CA PRO A 378 16.11 -9.47 -0.19
C PRO A 378 16.09 -8.08 0.44
N ARG A 379 16.44 -8.07 1.74
CA ARG A 379 17.00 -6.92 2.46
C ARG A 379 16.33 -5.56 2.20
N PRO A 380 15.01 -5.42 2.42
CA PRO A 380 14.39 -4.11 2.48
C PRO A 380 15.04 -3.25 3.57
N LEU A 381 15.01 -1.94 3.36
CA LEU A 381 15.33 -0.99 4.42
C LEU A 381 14.15 -0.99 5.41
N ALA A 382 14.45 -1.16 6.68
CA ALA A 382 13.50 -1.12 7.78
C ALA A 382 13.80 0.09 8.66
N THR A 383 12.74 0.65 9.24
CA THR A 383 12.84 1.68 10.27
C THR A 383 12.64 1.05 11.65
N ARG A 384 13.41 1.48 12.64
CA ARG A 384 13.03 1.25 14.03
C ARG A 384 11.93 2.27 14.35
N CYS A 385 10.72 1.80 14.69
CA CYS A 385 9.80 2.65 15.44
C CYS A 385 10.50 2.98 16.75
N ALA A 386 11.08 4.17 16.84
CA ALA A 386 11.32 4.76 18.14
C ALA A 386 9.93 4.96 18.75
N THR A 387 9.54 4.11 19.69
CA THR A 387 8.60 4.52 20.71
C THR A 387 9.25 5.71 21.41
N ALA A 388 8.99 6.90 20.88
CA ALA A 388 9.22 8.14 21.57
C ALA A 388 8.20 8.18 22.71
N THR A 389 8.51 7.44 23.79
CA THR A 389 7.97 7.77 25.10
C THR A 389 8.54 9.16 25.42
N PRO A 390 7.70 10.16 25.75
CA PRO A 390 8.12 11.55 25.93
C PRO A 390 9.20 11.75 26.99
#